data_AF-A0A7W6JY85-F1
#
_entry.id   AF-A0A7W6JY85-F1
#
_cell.length_a   1.000
_cell.length_b   1.000
_cell.length_c   1.000
_cell.angle_alpha   90.00
_cell.angle_beta   90.00
_cell.angle_gamma   90.00
#
_symmetry.space_group_name_H-M   'P 1'
#
loop_
_entity.id
_entity.type
_entity.pdbx_description
1 polymer ?
#
loop_
_entity_poly.entity_id
_entity_poly.type
_entity_poly.pdbx_seq_one_letter_code
_entity_poly.pdbx_strand_id
1 'polypeptide(L)'
;MAQDADIAEQFEKHLNSPKQTWLLGAGVSYPANIPLMYPLTDRVMELARGDLFAADADALRVLDFVVRDCAETSHIEHHLTHLGDLISIAERSRTGGIDIGGGRVSKEKLEEVHQGLIEQIASTVRWGYRAARKNDEGEIVSEAQVGSQSGAIIDISGHRKFVEAVFGTSRAGLDFVRTPVEFFTTNYDTLLEDALALAGIEFQDGFIGGGVAFWNARNYASQTGTRAVVSKLHGSIDWYRPRSGTTNLLRVRHGDTYPGDGGSVMIYPQATKYLNTQRDPFAEIFQRFRQRLSHGSDHVLLVCGYSFGDEHINAEIEIAMSSSRNQLTIIAFNDEPNGELPATVREWQSKSWSQRLFVASPKGIYQGSIGPVFPIEEGKRDWWTFDGAATLLASGLPKDIQDAMA
;
A
#
# COMPACT_ATOMS: atom_id res chain seq x y z
N MET A 1 -16.40 17.96 27.18
CA MET A 1 -15.54 17.40 28.24
C MET A 1 -15.86 15.93 28.53
N ALA A 2 -17.01 15.56 29.13
CA ALA A 2 -17.28 14.14 29.42
C ALA A 2 -17.38 13.24 28.16
N GLN A 3 -18.01 13.73 27.09
CA GLN A 3 -18.09 13.01 25.82
C GLN A 3 -16.72 12.94 25.11
N ASP A 4 -15.92 14.00 25.19
CA ASP A 4 -14.59 14.04 24.56
C ASP A 4 -13.64 13.05 25.24
N ALA A 5 -13.67 12.98 26.58
CA ALA A 5 -12.90 12.00 27.35
C ALA A 5 -13.28 10.55 27.04
N ASP A 6 -14.58 10.26 26.90
CA ASP A 6 -15.09 8.93 26.48
C ASP A 6 -14.59 8.55 25.07
N ILE A 7 -14.57 9.50 24.12
CA ILE A 7 -14.00 9.28 22.78
C ILE A 7 -12.51 8.91 22.85
N ALA A 8 -11.73 9.63 23.66
CA ALA A 8 -10.31 9.34 23.83
C ALA A 8 -10.06 7.98 24.49
N GLU A 9 -10.83 7.61 25.52
CA GLU A 9 -10.73 6.31 26.18
C GLU A 9 -11.06 5.16 25.21
N GLN A 10 -12.14 5.30 24.43
CA GLN A 10 -12.49 4.32 23.40
C GLN A 10 -11.41 4.21 22.32
N PHE A 11 -10.89 5.35 21.84
CA PHE A 11 -9.80 5.38 20.87
C PHE A 11 -8.56 4.62 21.37
N GLU A 12 -8.12 4.91 22.60
CA GLU A 12 -6.94 4.27 23.19
C GLU A 12 -7.17 2.76 23.43
N LYS A 13 -8.37 2.37 23.85
CA LYS A 13 -8.77 0.97 23.98
C LYS A 13 -8.68 0.23 22.64
N HIS A 14 -9.19 0.81 21.57
CA HIS A 14 -9.14 0.20 20.24
C HIS A 14 -7.71 0.16 19.68
N LEU A 15 -6.90 1.21 19.89
CA LEU A 15 -5.49 1.26 19.51
C LEU A 15 -4.66 0.14 20.17
N ASN A 16 -5.01 -0.20 21.42
CA ASN A 16 -4.38 -1.26 22.20
C ASN A 16 -5.04 -2.63 22.06
N SER A 17 -6.01 -2.78 21.15
CA SER A 17 -6.69 -4.06 20.92
C SER A 17 -5.68 -5.18 20.60
N PRO A 18 -5.86 -6.40 21.13
CA PRO A 18 -4.98 -7.52 20.82
C PRO A 18 -5.19 -8.09 19.41
N LYS A 19 -6.33 -7.80 18.77
CA LYS A 19 -6.69 -8.26 17.42
C LYS A 19 -6.55 -7.13 16.43
N GLN A 20 -5.31 -6.86 16.03
CA GLN A 20 -4.98 -5.77 15.11
C GLN A 20 -4.86 -6.27 13.67
N THR A 21 -5.55 -5.58 12.77
CA THR A 21 -5.31 -5.65 11.33
C THR A 21 -4.88 -4.27 10.86
N TRP A 22 -3.83 -4.20 10.05
CA TRP A 22 -3.31 -2.97 9.49
C TRP A 22 -3.56 -2.93 7.99
N LEU A 23 -4.02 -1.79 7.46
CA LEU A 23 -3.99 -1.47 6.04
C LEU A 23 -2.99 -0.33 5.83
N LEU A 24 -1.89 -0.63 5.15
CA LEU A 24 -0.79 0.30 4.91
C LEU A 24 -0.74 0.69 3.43
N GLY A 25 -0.77 1.99 3.14
CA GLY A 25 -0.60 2.52 1.79
C GLY A 25 0.70 3.29 1.59
N ALA A 26 0.89 3.85 0.39
CA ALA A 26 2.18 4.42 -0.05
C ALA A 26 2.72 5.53 0.88
N GLY A 27 1.83 6.22 1.61
CA GLY A 27 2.20 7.24 2.58
C GLY A 27 3.11 6.74 3.70
N VAL A 28 3.08 5.45 4.06
CA VAL A 28 4.00 4.93 5.09
C VAL A 28 5.43 4.74 4.57
N SER A 29 5.58 4.53 3.26
CA SER A 29 6.89 4.37 2.62
C SER A 29 7.43 5.69 2.05
N TYR A 30 6.63 6.75 2.01
CA TYR A 30 7.06 8.05 1.52
C TYR A 30 8.29 8.63 2.26
N PRO A 31 8.35 8.61 3.61
CA PRO A 31 9.54 9.05 4.34
C PRO A 31 10.79 8.19 4.05
N ALA A 32 10.60 6.94 3.61
CA ALA A 32 11.68 6.02 3.24
C ALA A 32 12.26 6.28 1.84
N ASN A 33 11.94 7.44 1.24
CA ASN A 33 12.28 7.83 -0.13
C ASN A 33 11.65 6.90 -1.20
N ILE A 34 10.48 6.33 -0.91
CA ILE A 34 9.62 5.70 -1.93
C ILE A 34 8.62 6.74 -2.44
N PRO A 35 8.54 6.99 -3.76
CA PRO A 35 7.65 8.01 -4.27
C PRO A 35 6.18 7.65 -4.14
N LEU A 36 5.32 8.66 -3.95
CA LEU A 36 3.88 8.53 -4.13
C LEU A 36 3.54 8.34 -5.62
N MET A 37 2.29 7.98 -5.91
CA MET A 37 1.84 7.55 -7.25
C MET A 37 2.12 8.56 -8.37
N TYR A 38 1.85 9.85 -8.16
CA TYR A 38 2.09 10.86 -9.20
C TYR A 38 3.59 11.08 -9.46
N PRO A 39 4.44 11.37 -8.44
CA PRO A 39 5.89 11.40 -8.64
C PRO A 39 6.48 10.13 -9.26
N LEU A 40 5.95 8.95 -8.90
CA LEU A 40 6.36 7.69 -9.51
C LEU A 40 5.97 7.64 -10.98
N THR A 41 4.77 8.10 -11.34
CA THR A 41 4.28 8.17 -12.72
C THR A 41 5.20 9.05 -13.57
N ASP A 42 5.48 10.27 -13.10
CA ASP A 42 6.34 11.22 -13.81
C ASP A 42 7.73 10.61 -14.06
N ARG A 43 8.32 10.01 -13.01
CA ARG A 43 9.65 9.41 -13.11
C ARG A 43 9.70 8.21 -14.06
N VAL A 44 8.72 7.32 -13.96
CA VAL A 44 8.64 6.12 -14.79
C VAL A 44 8.43 6.50 -16.26
N MET A 45 7.58 7.49 -16.53
CA MET A 45 7.33 7.97 -17.88
C MET A 45 8.53 8.72 -18.47
N GLU A 46 9.25 9.50 -17.66
CA GLU A 46 10.52 10.14 -18.04
C GLU A 46 11.55 9.08 -18.46
N LEU A 47 11.80 8.09 -17.62
CA LEU A 47 12.74 6.99 -17.89
C LEU A 47 12.32 6.16 -19.11
N ALA A 48 11.02 5.86 -19.22
CA ALA A 48 10.49 5.08 -20.33
C ALA A 48 10.71 5.80 -21.68
N ARG A 49 10.48 7.11 -21.73
CA ARG A 49 10.59 7.91 -22.95
C ARG A 49 12.02 8.31 -23.28
N GLY A 50 12.81 8.67 -22.26
CA GLY A 50 14.14 9.24 -22.42
C GLY A 50 15.25 8.19 -22.54
N ASP A 51 15.09 7.05 -21.87
CA ASP A 51 16.15 6.05 -21.78
C ASP A 51 15.71 4.71 -22.42
N LEU A 52 14.61 4.13 -21.94
CA LEU A 52 14.22 2.76 -22.32
C LEU A 52 13.75 2.64 -23.78
N PHE A 53 12.87 3.56 -24.22
CA PHE A 53 12.23 3.52 -25.54
C PHE A 53 12.59 4.72 -26.42
N ALA A 54 13.67 5.45 -26.12
CA ALA A 54 14.03 6.68 -26.82
C ALA A 54 14.16 6.53 -28.34
N ALA A 55 14.62 5.37 -28.80
CA ALA A 55 14.80 5.04 -30.21
C ALA A 55 13.65 4.19 -30.81
N ASP A 56 12.61 3.89 -30.01
CA ASP A 56 11.50 3.03 -30.42
C ASP A 56 10.22 3.84 -30.66
N ALA A 57 10.00 4.20 -31.92
CA ALA A 57 8.85 5.00 -32.34
C ALA A 57 7.50 4.31 -32.06
N ASP A 58 7.45 2.99 -32.04
CA ASP A 58 6.21 2.25 -31.76
C ASP A 58 5.90 2.26 -30.26
N ALA A 59 6.91 2.04 -29.43
CA ALA A 59 6.76 2.14 -27.98
C ALA A 59 6.39 3.57 -27.54
N LEU A 60 7.03 4.60 -28.10
CA LEU A 60 6.68 6.01 -27.82
C LEU A 60 5.23 6.32 -28.24
N ARG A 61 4.77 5.78 -29.37
CA ARG A 61 3.38 5.92 -29.81
C ARG A 61 2.40 5.26 -28.84
N VAL A 62 2.74 4.09 -28.31
CA VAL A 62 1.96 3.41 -27.27
C VAL A 62 1.86 4.28 -26.03
N LEU A 63 2.99 4.78 -25.52
CA LEU A 63 3.03 5.64 -24.33
C LEU A 63 2.21 6.92 -24.51
N ASP A 64 2.32 7.57 -25.68
CA ASP A 64 1.54 8.76 -26.02
C ASP A 64 0.04 8.48 -26.07
N PHE A 65 -0.35 7.36 -26.67
CA PHE A 65 -1.74 6.95 -26.76
C PHE A 65 -2.32 6.72 -25.36
N VAL A 66 -1.66 5.92 -24.52
CA VAL A 66 -2.13 5.56 -23.17
C VAL A 66 -2.31 6.81 -22.31
N VAL A 67 -1.34 7.73 -22.31
CA VAL A 67 -1.43 8.96 -21.52
C VAL A 67 -2.57 9.85 -21.98
N ARG A 68 -2.80 9.97 -23.30
CA ARG A 68 -3.85 10.82 -23.86
C ARG A 68 -5.26 10.23 -23.71
N ASP A 69 -5.37 8.90 -23.70
CA ASP A 69 -6.67 8.22 -23.57
C ASP A 69 -7.13 8.10 -22.11
N CYS A 70 -6.21 8.19 -21.16
CA CYS A 70 -6.51 8.24 -19.73
C CYS A 70 -6.92 9.65 -19.27
N ALA A 71 -7.66 9.74 -18.15
CA ALA A 71 -8.01 11.03 -17.53
C ALA A 71 -6.75 11.74 -17.01
N GLU A 72 -6.76 13.09 -16.96
CA GLU A 72 -5.61 13.88 -16.49
C GLU A 72 -5.19 13.58 -15.03
N THR A 73 -6.11 13.05 -14.22
CA THR A 73 -5.86 12.60 -12.84
C THR A 73 -5.33 11.16 -12.76
N SER A 74 -5.05 10.53 -13.89
CA SER A 74 -4.57 9.14 -13.94
C SER A 74 -3.09 9.07 -13.55
N HIS A 75 -2.77 8.09 -12.70
CA HIS A 75 -1.40 7.70 -12.40
C HIS A 75 -1.01 6.37 -13.07
N ILE A 76 0.23 5.93 -12.88
CA ILE A 76 0.86 4.79 -13.56
C ILE A 76 0.06 3.49 -13.51
N GLU A 77 -0.69 3.24 -12.45
CA GLU A 77 -1.59 2.09 -12.31
C GLU A 77 -2.71 2.07 -13.36
N HIS A 78 -3.29 3.23 -13.64
CA HIS A 78 -4.31 3.39 -14.68
C HIS A 78 -3.70 3.16 -16.06
N HIS A 79 -2.49 3.66 -16.30
CA HIS A 79 -1.76 3.45 -17.55
C HIS A 79 -1.41 1.98 -17.78
N LEU A 80 -0.92 1.27 -16.76
CA LEU A 80 -0.66 -0.16 -16.81
C LEU A 80 -1.94 -0.97 -17.04
N THR A 81 -3.02 -0.60 -16.37
CA THR A 81 -4.33 -1.23 -16.58
C THR A 81 -4.81 -1.05 -18.01
N HIS A 82 -4.74 0.18 -18.52
CA HIS A 82 -5.15 0.50 -19.88
C HIS A 82 -4.30 -0.28 -20.91
N LEU A 83 -2.99 -0.38 -20.70
CA LEU A 83 -2.09 -1.23 -21.50
C LEU A 83 -2.50 -2.71 -21.46
N GLY A 84 -2.83 -3.25 -20.28
CA GLY A 84 -3.32 -4.63 -20.13
C GLY A 84 -4.61 -4.89 -20.91
N ASP A 85 -5.51 -3.91 -20.97
CA ASP A 85 -6.72 -3.97 -21.79
C ASP A 85 -6.40 -3.98 -23.29
N LEU A 86 -5.46 -3.12 -23.72
CA LEU A 86 -4.99 -3.09 -25.11
C LEU A 86 -4.33 -4.42 -25.53
N ILE A 87 -3.50 -5.01 -24.67
CA ILE A 87 -2.90 -6.34 -24.89
C ILE A 87 -4.00 -7.40 -25.05
N SER A 88 -5.01 -7.36 -24.19
CA SER A 88 -6.14 -8.29 -24.24
C SER A 88 -6.96 -8.14 -25.52
N ILE A 89 -7.11 -6.92 -26.04
CA ILE A 89 -7.76 -6.66 -27.32
C ILE A 89 -6.89 -7.17 -28.48
N ALA A 90 -5.58 -6.90 -28.46
CA ALA A 90 -4.62 -7.36 -29.46
C ALA A 90 -4.60 -8.89 -29.57
N GLU A 91 -4.64 -9.59 -28.44
CA GLU A 91 -4.69 -11.06 -28.38
C GLU A 91 -5.94 -11.66 -29.06
N ARG A 92 -7.09 -11.00 -28.91
CA ARG A 92 -8.35 -11.45 -29.54
C ARG A 92 -8.50 -10.98 -30.99
N SER A 93 -7.67 -10.04 -31.43
CA SER A 93 -7.66 -9.52 -32.79
C SER A 93 -7.16 -10.58 -33.77
N ARG A 94 -7.81 -10.71 -34.93
CA ARG A 94 -7.40 -11.66 -36.00
C ARG A 94 -5.97 -11.44 -36.51
N THR A 95 -5.41 -10.28 -36.22
CA THR A 95 -4.11 -9.81 -36.73
C THR A 95 -3.02 -9.80 -35.68
N GLY A 96 -3.33 -10.14 -34.42
CA GLY A 96 -2.37 -10.08 -33.31
C GLY A 96 -1.90 -8.66 -32.96
N GLY A 97 -2.70 -7.63 -33.25
CA GLY A 97 -2.34 -6.23 -33.01
C GLY A 97 -3.53 -5.28 -33.05
N ILE A 98 -3.25 -4.02 -32.74
CA ILE A 98 -4.22 -2.91 -32.68
C ILE A 98 -3.72 -1.69 -33.45
N ASP A 99 -4.64 -0.86 -33.91
CA ASP A 99 -4.32 0.42 -34.57
C ASP A 99 -4.41 1.54 -33.53
N ILE A 100 -3.28 2.16 -33.19
CA ILE A 100 -3.16 3.25 -32.21
C ILE A 100 -2.28 4.37 -32.76
N GLY A 101 -2.64 5.62 -32.51
CA GLY A 101 -1.84 6.79 -32.93
C GLY A 101 -1.51 6.84 -34.43
N GLY A 102 -2.39 6.28 -35.28
CA GLY A 102 -2.21 6.25 -36.73
C GLY A 102 -1.28 5.15 -37.26
N GLY A 103 -0.82 4.22 -36.40
CA GLY A 103 -0.01 3.07 -36.79
C GLY A 103 -0.52 1.77 -36.18
N ARG A 104 -0.17 0.63 -36.80
CA ARG A 104 -0.48 -0.69 -36.26
C ARG A 104 0.63 -1.12 -35.30
N VAL A 105 0.27 -1.55 -34.10
CA VAL A 105 1.18 -2.06 -33.07
C VAL A 105 0.83 -3.51 -32.72
N SER A 106 1.84 -4.38 -32.63
CA SER A 106 1.65 -5.79 -32.32
C SER A 106 1.40 -6.02 -30.82
N LYS A 107 0.82 -7.18 -30.48
CA LYS A 107 0.66 -7.62 -29.09
C LYS A 107 2.00 -7.64 -28.35
N GLU A 108 3.04 -8.17 -28.98
CA GLU A 108 4.37 -8.31 -28.40
C GLU A 108 4.96 -6.94 -28.03
N LYS A 109 4.75 -5.93 -28.88
CA LYS A 109 5.21 -4.57 -28.59
C LYS A 109 4.44 -3.95 -27.42
N LEU A 110 3.14 -4.21 -27.29
CA LEU A 110 2.37 -3.74 -26.12
C LEU A 110 2.84 -4.43 -24.83
N GLU A 111 3.11 -5.73 -24.88
CA GLU A 111 3.67 -6.51 -23.77
C GLU A 111 5.06 -5.99 -23.36
N GLU A 112 5.91 -5.65 -24.33
CA GLU A 112 7.22 -5.04 -24.11
C GLU A 112 7.11 -3.69 -23.41
N VAL A 113 6.22 -2.80 -23.87
CA VAL A 113 6.00 -1.49 -23.22
C VAL A 113 5.48 -1.67 -21.79
N HIS A 114 4.49 -2.53 -21.61
CA HIS A 114 3.92 -2.82 -20.29
C HIS A 114 4.99 -3.38 -19.33
N GLN A 115 5.79 -4.35 -19.79
CA GLN A 115 6.85 -4.95 -18.99
C GLN A 115 7.96 -3.95 -18.66
N GLY A 116 8.35 -3.12 -19.63
CA GLY A 116 9.31 -2.06 -19.44
C GLY A 116 8.89 -1.05 -18.37
N LEU A 117 7.62 -0.65 -18.35
CA LEU A 117 7.09 0.24 -17.30
C LEU A 117 7.13 -0.41 -15.91
N ILE A 118 6.76 -1.69 -15.80
CA ILE A 118 6.86 -2.44 -14.54
C ILE A 118 8.31 -2.50 -14.04
N GLU A 119 9.28 -2.71 -14.93
CA GLU A 119 10.69 -2.73 -14.58
C GLU A 119 11.19 -1.37 -14.09
N GLN A 120 10.76 -0.28 -14.74
CA GLN A 120 11.08 1.08 -14.28
C GLN A 120 10.44 1.40 -12.93
N ILE A 121 9.20 0.95 -12.67
CA ILE A 121 8.58 1.05 -11.34
C ILE A 121 9.42 0.30 -10.32
N ALA A 122 9.72 -0.98 -10.60
CA ALA A 122 10.47 -1.83 -9.68
C ALA A 122 11.85 -1.26 -9.38
N SER A 123 12.55 -0.73 -10.39
CA SER A 123 13.85 -0.06 -10.22
C SER A 123 13.74 1.22 -9.37
N THR A 124 12.75 2.07 -9.67
CA THR A 124 12.53 3.34 -8.95
C THR A 124 12.21 3.10 -7.49
N VAL A 125 11.33 2.14 -7.18
CA VAL A 125 10.97 1.76 -5.80
C VAL A 125 12.16 1.11 -5.10
N ARG A 126 12.90 0.21 -5.77
CA ARG A 126 14.04 -0.51 -5.16
C ARG A 126 15.16 0.42 -4.71
N TRP A 127 15.50 1.41 -5.54
CA TRP A 127 16.63 2.28 -5.28
C TRP A 127 16.25 3.58 -4.58
N GLY A 128 14.98 3.95 -4.64
CA GLY A 128 14.44 5.15 -4.03
C GLY A 128 14.42 6.32 -4.99
N TYR A 129 13.38 7.13 -4.86
CA TYR A 129 13.22 8.36 -5.61
C TYR A 129 12.45 9.38 -4.77
N ARG A 130 13.03 10.58 -4.65
CA ARG A 130 12.39 11.74 -4.05
C ARG A 130 12.29 12.83 -5.10
N ALA A 131 11.07 13.16 -5.49
CA ALA A 131 10.84 14.25 -6.43
C ALA A 131 11.29 15.61 -5.86
N ALA A 132 11.64 16.53 -6.75
CA ALA A 132 11.95 17.90 -6.38
C ALA A 132 10.74 18.54 -5.69
N ARG A 133 10.99 19.27 -4.60
CA ARG A 133 9.94 20.04 -3.91
C ARG A 133 9.94 21.46 -4.42
N LYS A 134 8.75 21.97 -4.74
CA LYS A 134 8.53 23.37 -5.10
C LYS A 134 7.82 24.12 -3.96
N ASN A 135 8.10 25.41 -3.81
CA ASN A 135 7.29 26.30 -2.98
C ASN A 135 5.99 26.71 -3.72
N ASP A 136 5.16 27.52 -3.06
CA ASP A 136 3.90 28.02 -3.63
C ASP A 136 4.11 28.91 -4.87
N GLU A 137 5.31 29.46 -5.04
CA GLU A 137 5.74 30.27 -6.18
C GLU A 137 6.29 29.41 -7.34
N GLY A 138 6.37 28.09 -7.16
CA GLY A 138 6.85 27.12 -8.15
C GLY A 138 8.38 26.97 -8.20
N GLU A 139 9.12 27.64 -7.32
CA GLU A 139 10.57 27.56 -7.23
C GLU A 139 11.01 26.26 -6.56
N ILE A 140 12.06 25.63 -7.08
CA ILE A 140 12.63 24.41 -6.50
C ILE A 140 13.33 24.76 -5.19
N VAL A 141 12.77 24.26 -4.07
CA VAL A 141 13.34 24.42 -2.72
C VAL A 141 14.10 23.18 -2.26
N SER A 142 13.93 22.05 -2.95
CA SER A 142 14.73 20.85 -2.78
C SER A 142 14.85 20.16 -4.12
N GLU A 143 16.08 19.87 -4.52
CA GLU A 143 16.37 19.10 -5.72
C GLU A 143 15.84 17.67 -5.61
N ALA A 144 15.56 17.07 -6.78
CA ALA A 144 15.21 15.67 -6.86
C ALA A 144 16.40 14.79 -6.43
N GLN A 145 16.11 13.66 -5.79
CA GLN A 145 17.10 12.66 -5.45
C GLN A 145 16.71 11.32 -6.06
N VAL A 146 17.67 10.71 -6.75
CA VAL A 146 17.49 9.46 -7.48
C VAL A 146 18.49 8.46 -6.95
N GLY A 147 18.00 7.37 -6.38
CA GLY A 147 18.84 6.24 -6.00
C GLY A 147 19.25 5.41 -7.21
N SER A 148 20.33 4.66 -7.05
CA SER A 148 20.81 3.70 -8.05
C SER A 148 21.32 2.43 -7.39
N GLN A 149 21.66 1.42 -8.20
CA GLN A 149 22.30 0.20 -7.70
C GLN A 149 23.59 0.46 -6.92
N SER A 150 24.36 1.50 -7.28
CA SER A 150 25.61 1.87 -6.60
C SER A 150 25.42 2.77 -5.37
N GLY A 151 24.21 3.28 -5.17
CA GLY A 151 23.89 4.25 -4.11
C GLY A 151 22.38 4.38 -3.96
N ALA A 152 21.77 3.41 -3.29
CA ALA A 152 20.36 3.47 -2.93
C ALA A 152 20.13 4.58 -1.89
N ILE A 153 18.99 5.27 -1.97
CA ILE A 153 18.62 6.32 -1.01
C ILE A 153 17.49 5.87 -0.07
N ILE A 154 17.15 4.58 -0.06
CA ILE A 154 16.11 4.02 0.80
C ILE A 154 16.45 4.19 2.28
N ASP A 155 15.47 4.63 3.07
CA ASP A 155 15.60 4.73 4.53
C ASP A 155 14.50 3.93 5.25
N ILE A 156 14.88 2.76 5.78
CA ILE A 156 13.96 1.86 6.49
C ILE A 156 13.68 2.27 7.94
N SER A 157 14.27 3.37 8.44
CA SER A 157 14.20 3.76 9.87
C SER A 157 12.77 3.83 10.41
N GLY A 158 11.84 4.43 9.66
CA GLY A 158 10.42 4.53 10.02
C GLY A 158 9.75 3.17 10.19
N HIS A 159 9.97 2.23 9.27
CA HIS A 159 9.41 0.86 9.35
C HIS A 159 9.96 0.10 10.54
N ARG A 160 11.25 0.27 10.86
CA ARG A 160 11.86 -0.33 12.06
C ARG A 160 11.22 0.20 13.34
N LYS A 161 11.08 1.52 13.45
CA LYS A 161 10.42 2.17 14.60
C LYS A 161 8.97 1.69 14.74
N PHE A 162 8.24 1.55 13.62
CA PHE A 162 6.89 1.03 13.62
C PHE A 162 6.81 -0.43 14.08
N VAL A 163 7.65 -1.31 13.57
CA VAL A 163 7.72 -2.72 14.00
C VAL A 163 8.07 -2.81 15.49
N GLU A 164 9.03 -2.02 15.96
CA GLU A 164 9.37 -1.92 17.39
C GLU A 164 8.18 -1.43 18.23
N ALA A 165 7.39 -0.46 17.75
CA ALA A 165 6.20 0.01 18.46
C ALA A 165 5.07 -1.04 18.51
N VAL A 166 4.88 -1.82 17.44
CA VAL A 166 3.85 -2.86 17.38
C VAL A 166 4.21 -4.06 18.27
N PHE A 167 5.47 -4.52 18.22
CA PHE A 167 5.95 -5.77 18.82
C PHE A 167 6.86 -5.61 20.06
N GLY A 168 7.18 -4.37 20.47
CA GLY A 168 8.13 -4.06 21.52
C GLY A 168 7.74 -4.50 22.94
N THR A 169 8.72 -4.43 23.84
CA THR A 169 8.71 -5.02 25.19
C THR A 169 7.68 -4.46 26.17
N SER A 170 7.14 -3.25 25.94
CA SER A 170 6.01 -2.72 26.72
C SER A 170 4.72 -3.56 26.56
N ARG A 171 4.71 -4.52 25.63
CA ARG A 171 3.62 -5.47 25.36
C ARG A 171 3.98 -6.94 25.65
N ALA A 172 5.17 -7.21 26.20
CA ALA A 172 5.76 -8.55 26.40
C ALA A 172 5.01 -9.49 27.39
N GLY A 173 3.99 -8.99 28.10
CA GLY A 173 3.15 -9.81 28.99
C GLY A 173 2.01 -10.55 28.28
N LEU A 174 1.80 -10.32 26.97
CA LEU A 174 0.66 -10.82 26.19
C LEU A 174 1.05 -11.73 25.02
N ASP A 175 2.34 -12.03 24.84
CA ASP A 175 2.85 -12.77 23.66
C ASP A 175 2.27 -14.19 23.51
N PHE A 176 1.83 -14.81 24.61
CA PHE A 176 1.19 -16.15 24.57
C PHE A 176 -0.32 -16.12 24.25
N VAL A 177 -0.95 -14.94 24.22
CA VAL A 177 -2.42 -14.77 24.03
C VAL A 177 -2.75 -14.01 22.74
N ARG A 178 -1.76 -13.34 22.12
CA ARG A 178 -2.00 -12.53 20.92
C ARG A 178 -2.12 -13.39 19.66
N THR A 179 -3.21 -13.17 18.94
CA THR A 179 -3.31 -13.57 17.54
C THR A 179 -2.24 -12.83 16.72
N PRO A 180 -1.71 -13.43 15.64
CA PRO A 180 -0.78 -12.74 14.75
C PRO A 180 -1.33 -11.38 14.31
N VAL A 181 -0.47 -10.35 14.26
CA VAL A 181 -0.83 -9.06 13.66
C VAL A 181 -0.89 -9.24 12.15
N GLU A 182 -2.02 -8.88 11.55
CA GLU A 182 -2.22 -8.99 10.10
C GLU A 182 -1.93 -7.63 9.44
N PHE A 183 -1.04 -7.61 8.46
CA PHE A 183 -0.69 -6.46 7.66
C PHE A 183 -1.15 -6.69 6.23
N PHE A 184 -2.06 -5.86 5.76
CA PHE A 184 -2.41 -5.71 4.36
C PHE A 184 -1.74 -4.44 3.85
N THR A 185 -1.12 -4.50 2.67
CA THR A 185 -0.50 -3.32 2.09
C THR A 185 -0.63 -3.29 0.57
N THR A 186 -0.80 -2.08 0.04
CA THR A 186 -0.78 -1.79 -1.40
C THR A 186 0.62 -1.42 -1.89
N ASN A 187 1.61 -1.36 -1.00
CA ASN A 187 2.97 -0.93 -1.31
C ASN A 187 3.75 -2.02 -2.02
N TYR A 188 4.46 -1.65 -3.08
CA TYR A 188 5.28 -2.57 -3.86
C TYR A 188 6.64 -2.88 -3.21
N ASP A 189 7.12 -2.02 -2.30
CA ASP A 189 8.40 -2.18 -1.61
C ASP A 189 8.41 -3.37 -0.62
N THR A 190 9.58 -3.75 -0.13
CA THR A 190 9.78 -4.87 0.83
C THR A 190 10.05 -4.39 2.27
N LEU A 191 9.88 -3.09 2.56
CA LEU A 191 10.42 -2.48 3.78
C LEU A 191 9.76 -2.99 5.06
N LEU A 192 8.47 -3.36 5.00
CA LEU A 192 7.78 -3.95 6.13
C LEU A 192 8.34 -5.34 6.46
N GLU A 193 8.50 -6.19 5.44
CA GLU A 193 9.09 -7.52 5.58
C GLU A 193 10.53 -7.46 6.09
N ASP A 194 11.33 -6.55 5.54
CA ASP A 194 12.71 -6.32 5.97
C ASP A 194 12.77 -5.84 7.43
N ALA A 195 11.88 -4.92 7.83
CA ALA A 195 11.80 -4.45 9.21
C ALA A 195 11.39 -5.56 10.19
N LEU A 196 10.42 -6.42 9.82
CA LEU A 196 10.03 -7.60 10.61
C LEU A 196 11.20 -8.57 10.75
N ALA A 197 11.89 -8.88 9.65
CA ALA A 197 13.04 -9.78 9.64
C ALA A 197 14.21 -9.24 10.49
N LEU A 198 14.53 -7.95 10.38
CA LEU A 198 15.56 -7.28 11.17
C LEU A 198 15.25 -7.24 12.68
N ALA A 199 13.96 -7.21 13.04
CA ALA A 199 13.49 -7.28 14.42
C ALA A 199 13.35 -8.73 14.95
N GLY A 200 13.67 -9.74 14.14
CA GLY A 200 13.54 -11.15 14.53
C GLY A 200 12.09 -11.60 14.75
N ILE A 201 11.14 -10.96 14.07
CA ILE A 201 9.71 -11.31 14.16
C ILE A 201 9.38 -12.37 13.11
N GLU A 202 8.94 -13.54 13.56
CA GLU A 202 8.46 -14.59 12.65
C GLU A 202 7.17 -14.15 11.94
N PHE A 203 7.20 -14.10 10.61
CA PHE A 203 6.06 -13.71 9.79
C PHE A 203 5.79 -14.66 8.63
N GLN A 204 4.54 -14.67 8.18
CA GLN A 204 4.06 -15.38 6.99
C GLN A 204 3.66 -14.37 5.91
N ASP A 205 3.95 -14.65 4.64
CA ASP A 205 3.65 -13.76 3.51
C ASP A 205 3.10 -14.49 2.27
N GLY A 206 2.77 -15.78 2.42
CA GLY A 206 2.31 -16.62 1.32
C GLY A 206 3.45 -17.29 0.54
N PHE A 207 4.72 -17.03 0.87
CA PHE A 207 5.87 -17.69 0.25
C PHE A 207 6.54 -18.70 1.17
N ILE A 208 7.02 -19.80 0.57
CA ILE A 208 7.79 -20.83 1.28
C ILE A 208 9.16 -20.94 0.62
N GLY A 209 10.22 -20.76 1.42
CA GLY A 209 11.61 -20.79 0.97
C GLY A 209 12.47 -19.80 1.73
N GLY A 210 13.65 -19.51 1.20
CA GLY A 210 14.61 -18.55 1.75
C GLY A 210 14.83 -17.39 0.80
N GLY A 211 16.09 -17.16 0.41
CA GLY A 211 16.46 -16.13 -0.57
C GLY A 211 15.79 -16.28 -1.95
N VAL A 212 15.31 -17.48 -2.27
CA VAL A 212 14.27 -17.71 -3.27
C VAL A 212 13.15 -18.49 -2.60
N ALA A 213 11.92 -18.11 -2.88
CA ALA A 213 10.74 -18.76 -2.33
C ALA A 213 9.66 -18.92 -3.39
N PHE A 214 8.76 -19.89 -3.21
CA PHE A 214 7.64 -20.12 -4.12
C PHE A 214 6.32 -19.80 -3.42
N TRP A 215 5.35 -19.32 -4.19
CA TRP A 215 4.01 -19.04 -3.68
C TRP A 215 3.32 -20.32 -3.23
N ASN A 216 2.79 -20.31 -2.02
CA ASN A 216 1.92 -21.34 -1.50
C ASN A 216 0.93 -20.72 -0.51
N ALA A 217 -0.32 -20.57 -0.94
CA ALA A 217 -1.43 -20.08 -0.12
C ALA A 217 -1.55 -20.77 1.25
N ARG A 218 -1.15 -22.04 1.37
CA ARG A 218 -1.16 -22.77 2.66
C ARG A 218 -0.15 -22.23 3.67
N ASN A 219 0.82 -21.45 3.24
CA ASN A 219 1.75 -20.75 4.15
C ASN A 219 0.98 -19.86 5.13
N TYR A 220 -0.15 -19.29 4.73
CA TYR A 220 -1.01 -18.49 5.61
C TYR A 220 -1.80 -19.29 6.65
N ALA A 221 -1.80 -20.63 6.57
CA ALA A 221 -2.39 -21.44 7.63
C ALA A 221 -1.49 -21.32 8.87
N SER A 222 -2.05 -20.76 9.94
CA SER A 222 -1.36 -20.45 11.20
C SER A 222 -0.43 -21.58 11.64
N GLN A 223 0.88 -21.37 11.46
CA GLN A 223 1.90 -22.21 12.07
C GLN A 223 2.16 -21.71 13.48
N THR A 224 2.35 -22.63 14.42
CA THR A 224 2.76 -22.30 15.79
C THR A 224 3.98 -21.40 15.77
N GLY A 225 3.92 -20.23 16.41
CA GLY A 225 5.04 -19.26 16.46
C GLY A 225 4.87 -18.01 15.59
N THR A 226 3.98 -18.04 14.60
CA THR A 226 3.73 -16.87 13.72
C THR A 226 3.27 -15.66 14.53
N ARG A 227 3.98 -14.54 14.45
CA ARG A 227 3.64 -13.28 15.15
C ARG A 227 3.05 -12.23 14.22
N ALA A 228 3.40 -12.28 12.94
CA ALA A 228 2.90 -11.37 11.92
C ALA A 228 2.48 -12.11 10.65
N VAL A 229 1.55 -11.53 9.90
CA VAL A 229 1.20 -11.99 8.56
C VAL A 229 1.17 -10.79 7.64
N VAL A 230 1.85 -10.86 6.50
CA VAL A 230 1.95 -9.78 5.51
C VAL A 230 1.22 -10.20 4.23
N SER A 231 0.38 -9.34 3.68
CA SER A 231 -0.45 -9.60 2.53
C SER A 231 -0.39 -8.42 1.56
N LYS A 232 0.33 -8.61 0.45
CA LYS A 232 0.53 -7.60 -0.61
C LYS A 232 -0.65 -7.59 -1.58
N LEU A 233 -1.54 -6.61 -1.44
CA LEU A 233 -2.75 -6.50 -2.25
C LEU A 233 -2.43 -6.20 -3.73
N HIS A 234 -1.36 -5.46 -4.01
CA HIS A 234 -0.94 -5.08 -5.37
C HIS A 234 0.34 -5.77 -5.86
N GLY A 235 0.81 -6.79 -5.13
CA GLY A 235 2.06 -7.47 -5.42
C GLY A 235 3.29 -6.71 -4.90
N SER A 236 4.47 -7.09 -5.38
CA SER A 236 5.74 -6.62 -4.83
C SER A 236 6.85 -6.64 -5.88
N ILE A 237 7.85 -5.79 -5.71
CA ILE A 237 9.00 -5.65 -6.63
C ILE A 237 9.95 -6.86 -6.65
N ASP A 238 9.80 -7.77 -5.68
CA ASP A 238 10.57 -9.00 -5.54
C ASP A 238 9.76 -10.25 -5.95
N TRP A 239 8.49 -10.08 -6.31
CA TRP A 239 7.68 -11.15 -6.89
C TRP A 239 8.01 -11.29 -8.36
N TYR A 240 8.24 -12.53 -8.80
CA TYR A 240 8.66 -12.88 -10.14
C TYR A 240 7.79 -13.99 -10.69
N ARG A 241 7.24 -13.78 -11.88
CA ARG A 241 6.55 -14.82 -12.66
C ARG A 241 7.51 -15.38 -13.71
N PRO A 242 7.98 -16.62 -13.57
CA PRO A 242 8.79 -17.27 -14.61
C PRO A 242 8.00 -17.43 -15.90
N ARG A 243 8.65 -17.29 -17.05
CA ARG A 243 8.06 -17.58 -18.38
C ARG A 243 7.73 -19.06 -18.57
N SER A 244 8.54 -19.91 -17.96
CA SER A 244 8.47 -21.36 -18.05
C SER A 244 8.84 -21.98 -16.72
N GLY A 245 8.25 -23.13 -16.39
CA GLY A 245 8.54 -23.85 -15.16
C GLY A 245 7.28 -24.43 -14.53
N THR A 246 7.46 -25.11 -13.40
CA THR A 246 6.36 -25.72 -12.63
C THR A 246 5.79 -24.78 -11.57
N THR A 247 6.50 -23.71 -11.23
CA THR A 247 6.09 -22.71 -10.24
C THR A 247 5.58 -21.45 -10.93
N ASN A 248 4.34 -21.06 -10.63
CA ASN A 248 3.67 -19.93 -11.29
C ASN A 248 4.04 -18.57 -10.68
N LEU A 249 4.65 -18.56 -9.51
CA LEU A 249 5.07 -17.35 -8.80
C LEU A 249 6.20 -17.66 -7.83
N LEU A 250 7.26 -16.87 -7.92
CA LEU A 250 8.43 -16.91 -7.05
C LEU A 250 8.63 -15.56 -6.37
N ARG A 251 9.33 -15.56 -5.25
CA ARG A 251 10.00 -14.39 -4.70
C ARG A 251 11.48 -14.56 -4.97
N VAL A 252 12.11 -13.56 -5.59
CA VAL A 252 13.51 -13.63 -6.04
C VAL A 252 14.23 -12.35 -5.67
N ARG A 253 15.47 -12.48 -5.18
CA ARG A 253 16.32 -11.32 -4.90
C ARG A 253 16.73 -10.64 -6.20
N HIS A 254 16.77 -9.33 -6.18
CA HIS A 254 17.26 -8.58 -7.32
C HIS A 254 18.72 -8.93 -7.64
N GLY A 255 19.02 -9.14 -8.91
CA GLY A 255 20.37 -9.46 -9.39
C GLY A 255 20.71 -10.96 -9.39
N ASP A 256 19.85 -11.82 -8.84
CA ASP A 256 20.02 -13.27 -8.98
C ASP A 256 19.91 -13.64 -10.48
N THR A 257 20.82 -14.49 -10.98
CA THR A 257 20.85 -14.93 -12.39
C THR A 257 19.88 -16.09 -12.69
N TYR A 258 19.04 -16.45 -11.72
CA TYR A 258 18.04 -17.51 -11.79
C TYR A 258 16.69 -16.91 -11.37
N PRO A 259 15.53 -17.48 -11.77
CA PRO A 259 15.31 -18.76 -12.46
C PRO A 259 15.55 -18.74 -13.99
N GLY A 260 16.12 -17.67 -14.53
CA GLY A 260 16.43 -17.48 -15.94
C GLY A 260 15.64 -16.34 -16.57
N ASP A 261 15.98 -16.01 -17.81
CA ASP A 261 15.47 -14.83 -18.50
C ASP A 261 14.01 -14.96 -18.95
N GLY A 262 13.38 -13.80 -19.17
CA GLY A 262 12.09 -13.69 -19.86
C GLY A 262 10.85 -13.84 -18.99
N GLY A 263 10.99 -14.02 -17.67
CA GLY A 263 9.90 -13.79 -16.72
C GLY A 263 9.76 -12.31 -16.36
N SER A 264 8.79 -11.99 -15.50
CA SER A 264 8.44 -10.61 -15.19
C SER A 264 8.23 -10.37 -13.70
N VAL A 265 8.58 -9.15 -13.27
CA VAL A 265 8.18 -8.65 -11.95
C VAL A 265 6.66 -8.58 -11.87
N MET A 266 6.12 -9.01 -10.74
CA MET A 266 4.68 -9.16 -10.55
C MET A 266 4.11 -8.07 -9.66
N ILE A 267 3.84 -6.93 -10.29
CA ILE A 267 3.06 -5.82 -9.72
C ILE A 267 1.72 -5.76 -10.45
N TYR A 268 0.63 -5.73 -9.68
CA TYR A 268 -0.73 -5.69 -10.20
C TYR A 268 -1.47 -4.50 -9.63
N PRO A 269 -1.46 -3.37 -10.35
CA PRO A 269 -2.14 -2.17 -9.91
C PRO A 269 -3.68 -2.27 -9.96
N GLN A 270 -4.33 -1.41 -9.18
CA GLN A 270 -5.77 -1.20 -8.90
C GLN A 270 -6.83 -1.87 -9.78
N ALA A 271 -6.67 -1.85 -11.10
CA ALA A 271 -7.78 -1.96 -12.02
C ALA A 271 -7.59 -2.99 -13.13
N THR A 272 -6.62 -3.91 -13.02
CA THR A 272 -6.60 -5.08 -13.92
C THR A 272 -7.81 -5.96 -13.61
N LYS A 273 -8.91 -5.67 -14.33
CA LYS A 273 -10.24 -6.28 -14.33
C LYS A 273 -10.29 -7.63 -13.64
N TYR A 274 -11.29 -7.81 -12.77
CA TYR A 274 -11.96 -9.02 -12.26
C TYR A 274 -11.36 -10.41 -12.59
N LEU A 275 -10.87 -10.65 -13.80
CA LEU A 275 -10.15 -11.84 -14.24
C LEU A 275 -8.81 -12.09 -13.51
N ASN A 276 -8.01 -11.06 -13.18
CA ASN A 276 -6.71 -11.26 -12.52
C ASN A 276 -6.83 -11.32 -10.99
N THR A 277 -7.75 -10.56 -10.39
CA THR A 277 -8.10 -10.72 -8.96
C THR A 277 -8.80 -12.05 -8.66
N GLN A 278 -9.28 -12.77 -9.68
CA GLN A 278 -9.75 -14.16 -9.59
C GLN A 278 -8.65 -15.21 -9.78
N ARG A 279 -7.40 -14.80 -10.01
CA ARG A 279 -6.26 -15.70 -10.15
C ARG A 279 -5.37 -15.64 -8.93
N ASP A 280 -4.72 -16.75 -8.63
CA ASP A 280 -3.65 -16.79 -7.63
C ASP A 280 -2.49 -15.89 -8.06
N PRO A 281 -1.87 -15.16 -7.13
CA PRO A 281 -2.05 -15.19 -5.67
C PRO A 281 -3.18 -14.27 -5.15
N PHE A 282 -3.67 -13.32 -5.95
CA PHE A 282 -4.50 -12.23 -5.48
C PHE A 282 -5.88 -12.66 -5.01
N ALA A 283 -6.48 -13.67 -5.65
CA ALA A 283 -7.75 -14.23 -5.21
C ALA A 283 -7.71 -14.67 -3.75
N GLU A 284 -6.65 -15.38 -3.37
CA GLU A 284 -6.42 -15.84 -2.00
C GLU A 284 -6.15 -14.65 -1.06
N ILE A 285 -5.32 -13.70 -1.46
CA ILE A 285 -4.99 -12.53 -0.63
C ILE A 285 -6.24 -11.68 -0.33
N PHE A 286 -7.06 -11.39 -1.34
CA PHE A 286 -8.31 -10.66 -1.15
C PHE A 286 -9.36 -11.48 -0.37
N GLN A 287 -9.40 -12.79 -0.56
CA GLN A 287 -10.22 -13.67 0.27
C GLN A 287 -9.82 -13.56 1.74
N ARG A 288 -8.51 -13.55 2.04
CA ARG A 288 -8.01 -13.34 3.40
C ARG A 288 -8.39 -11.97 3.94
N PHE A 289 -8.26 -10.92 3.13
CA PHE A 289 -8.68 -9.58 3.52
C PHE A 289 -10.15 -9.54 3.94
N ARG A 290 -11.06 -10.07 3.09
CA ARG A 290 -12.48 -10.20 3.40
C ARG A 290 -12.76 -11.00 4.67
N GLN A 291 -12.08 -12.13 4.85
CA GLN A 291 -12.23 -12.99 6.03
C GLN A 291 -11.78 -12.27 7.31
N ARG A 292 -10.68 -11.51 7.24
CA ARG A 292 -10.19 -10.72 8.38
C ARG A 292 -11.12 -9.57 8.73
N LEU A 293 -11.63 -8.84 7.75
CA LEU A 293 -12.62 -7.79 7.97
C LEU A 293 -13.95 -8.32 8.53
N SER A 294 -14.28 -9.58 8.24
CA SER A 294 -15.56 -10.22 8.64
C SER A 294 -15.43 -11.14 9.86
N HIS A 295 -14.36 -10.99 10.67
CA HIS A 295 -14.03 -11.93 11.76
C HIS A 295 -15.08 -11.99 12.90
N GLY A 296 -16.10 -11.12 12.87
CA GLY A 296 -17.34 -11.21 13.68
C GLY A 296 -17.20 -10.83 15.15
N SER A 297 -16.09 -11.19 15.79
CA SER A 297 -15.72 -10.75 17.14
C SER A 297 -15.08 -9.36 17.14
N ASP A 298 -15.05 -8.66 18.27
CA ASP A 298 -14.39 -7.34 18.43
C ASP A 298 -12.94 -7.37 17.89
N HIS A 299 -12.68 -6.57 16.87
CA HIS A 299 -11.37 -6.41 16.21
C HIS A 299 -11.24 -5.04 15.57
N VAL A 300 -10.00 -4.61 15.34
CA VAL A 300 -9.70 -3.27 14.81
C VAL A 300 -8.97 -3.35 13.48
N LEU A 301 -9.38 -2.50 12.54
CA LEU A 301 -8.64 -2.17 11.33
C LEU A 301 -7.98 -0.80 11.52
N LEU A 302 -6.65 -0.77 11.58
CA LEU A 302 -5.85 0.44 11.61
C LEU A 302 -5.40 0.78 10.19
N VAL A 303 -5.63 2.01 9.74
CA VAL A 303 -5.35 2.46 8.37
C VAL A 303 -4.32 3.59 8.42
N CYS A 304 -3.15 3.41 7.79
CA CYS A 304 -2.08 4.41 7.80
C CYS A 304 -1.46 4.56 6.41
N GLY A 305 -1.20 5.80 5.98
CA GLY A 305 -0.59 6.10 4.69
C GLY A 305 -1.41 5.68 3.46
N TYR A 306 -2.64 5.22 3.65
CA TYR A 306 -3.56 4.81 2.59
C TYR A 306 -4.48 5.99 2.21
N SER A 307 -4.54 6.29 0.90
CA SER A 307 -5.23 7.47 0.37
C SER A 307 -6.73 7.30 0.21
N PHE A 308 -7.25 6.07 0.38
CA PHE A 308 -8.61 5.69 -0.01
C PHE A 308 -8.89 5.81 -1.50
N GLY A 309 -7.85 5.79 -2.35
CA GLY A 309 -8.00 5.79 -3.81
C GLY A 309 -8.53 4.48 -4.40
N ASP A 310 -8.38 3.36 -3.69
CA ASP A 310 -8.77 2.04 -4.19
C ASP A 310 -10.23 1.72 -3.90
N GLU A 311 -11.12 2.01 -4.86
CA GLU A 311 -12.56 1.77 -4.73
C GLU A 311 -12.89 0.32 -4.34
N HIS A 312 -12.18 -0.66 -4.90
CA HIS A 312 -12.40 -2.07 -4.62
C HIS A 312 -12.01 -2.47 -3.19
N ILE A 313 -10.93 -1.92 -2.61
CA ILE A 313 -10.56 -2.14 -1.21
C ILE A 313 -11.57 -1.45 -0.29
N ASN A 314 -11.96 -0.21 -0.62
CA ASN A 314 -12.95 0.56 0.13
C ASN A 314 -14.29 -0.18 0.19
N ALA A 315 -14.74 -0.75 -0.94
CA ALA A 315 -15.98 -1.52 -1.02
C ALA A 315 -15.98 -2.74 -0.08
N GLU A 316 -14.87 -3.47 0.03
CA GLU A 316 -14.76 -4.62 0.95
C GLU A 316 -14.84 -4.18 2.42
N ILE A 317 -14.23 -3.03 2.76
CA ILE A 317 -14.32 -2.43 4.09
C ILE A 317 -15.78 -2.01 4.38
N GLU A 318 -16.44 -1.35 3.44
CA GLU A 318 -17.83 -0.92 3.59
C GLU A 318 -18.80 -2.09 3.77
N ILE A 319 -18.63 -3.17 3.01
CA ILE A 319 -19.42 -4.40 3.16
C ILE A 319 -19.25 -4.97 4.58
N ALA A 320 -18.00 -5.06 5.06
CA ALA A 320 -17.72 -5.56 6.39
C ALA A 320 -18.31 -4.67 7.49
N MET A 321 -18.20 -3.36 7.37
CA MET A 321 -18.75 -2.40 8.33
C MET A 321 -20.29 -2.39 8.33
N SER A 322 -20.91 -2.61 7.18
CA SER A 322 -22.38 -2.60 7.06
C SER A 322 -23.04 -3.87 7.64
N SER A 323 -22.28 -4.92 7.91
CA SER A 323 -22.79 -6.14 8.53
C SER A 323 -23.10 -5.93 10.02
N SER A 324 -24.37 -6.09 10.41
CA SER A 324 -24.83 -5.92 11.79
C SER A 324 -24.27 -6.95 12.79
N ARG A 325 -23.74 -8.07 12.29
CA ARG A 325 -23.11 -9.11 13.11
C ARG A 325 -21.60 -8.89 13.27
N ASN A 326 -21.05 -7.85 12.64
CA ASN A 326 -19.63 -7.57 12.66
C ASN A 326 -19.31 -6.47 13.69
N GLN A 327 -18.32 -6.72 14.55
CA GLN A 327 -17.84 -5.77 15.56
C GLN A 327 -16.55 -5.06 15.14
N LEU A 328 -16.29 -4.95 13.84
CA LEU A 328 -15.14 -4.24 13.31
C LEU A 328 -15.18 -2.76 13.70
N THR A 329 -14.05 -2.25 14.20
CA THR A 329 -13.81 -0.82 14.42
C THR A 329 -12.67 -0.36 13.51
N ILE A 330 -12.77 0.85 12.96
CA ILE A 330 -11.73 1.44 12.12
C ILE A 330 -11.04 2.57 12.89
N ILE A 331 -9.71 2.59 12.88
CA ILE A 331 -8.90 3.76 13.25
C ILE A 331 -8.12 4.19 12.01
N ALA A 332 -8.41 5.38 11.49
CA ALA A 332 -7.72 5.92 10.32
C ALA A 332 -6.77 7.06 10.72
N PHE A 333 -5.49 6.94 10.34
CA PHE A 333 -4.46 7.95 10.53
C PHE A 333 -4.39 8.79 9.25
N ASN A 334 -5.07 9.94 9.23
CA ASN A 334 -5.25 10.73 8.01
C ASN A 334 -4.87 12.19 8.19
N ASP A 335 -4.17 12.71 7.18
CA ASP A 335 -3.92 14.14 7.03
C ASP A 335 -5.17 14.87 6.53
N GLU A 336 -5.16 16.19 6.66
CA GLU A 336 -6.18 17.10 6.14
C GLU A 336 -5.52 18.20 5.29
N PRO A 337 -4.90 17.88 4.14
CA PRO A 337 -4.08 18.82 3.38
C PRO A 337 -4.85 20.06 2.91
N ASN A 338 -6.16 19.93 2.68
CA ASN A 338 -7.06 21.03 2.31
C ASN A 338 -8.00 21.44 3.45
N GLY A 339 -7.65 21.10 4.69
CA GLY A 339 -8.52 21.29 5.85
C GLY A 339 -9.75 20.38 5.86
N GLU A 340 -9.75 19.31 5.07
CA GLU A 340 -10.82 18.31 5.05
C GLU A 340 -10.22 16.90 5.07
N LEU A 341 -10.91 15.97 5.73
CA LEU A 341 -10.63 14.54 5.67
C LEU A 341 -10.84 14.00 4.24
N PRO A 342 -10.23 12.87 3.85
CA PRO A 342 -10.47 12.25 2.54
C PRO A 342 -11.96 12.04 2.24
N ALA A 343 -12.36 12.20 0.97
CA ALA A 343 -13.78 12.15 0.57
C ALA A 343 -14.49 10.87 1.03
N THR A 344 -13.85 9.71 0.87
CA THR A 344 -14.35 8.40 1.35
C THR A 344 -14.56 8.39 2.86
N VAL A 345 -13.61 8.93 3.63
CA VAL A 345 -13.72 9.00 5.09
C VAL A 345 -14.90 9.90 5.50
N ARG A 346 -15.07 11.06 4.85
CA ARG A 346 -16.23 11.94 5.08
C ARG A 346 -17.55 11.27 4.74
N GLU A 347 -17.59 10.51 3.64
CA GLU A 347 -18.76 9.70 3.30
C GLU A 347 -19.07 8.69 4.41
N TRP A 348 -18.04 8.01 4.92
CA TRP A 348 -18.17 7.03 6.00
C TRP A 348 -18.65 7.64 7.32
N GLN A 349 -18.31 8.89 7.61
CA GLN A 349 -18.84 9.62 8.79
C GLN A 349 -20.38 9.76 8.76
N SER A 350 -20.99 9.69 7.58
CA SER A 350 -22.45 9.78 7.38
C SER A 350 -23.18 8.43 7.40
N LYS A 351 -22.45 7.31 7.42
CA LYS A 351 -23.03 5.96 7.38
C LYS A 351 -23.60 5.56 8.75
N SER A 352 -24.52 4.61 8.77
CA SER A 352 -25.17 4.13 10.00
C SER A 352 -24.21 3.52 11.02
N TRP A 353 -23.02 3.10 10.60
CA TRP A 353 -21.98 2.50 11.43
C TRP A 353 -20.88 3.48 11.85
N SER A 354 -21.02 4.77 11.55
CA SER A 354 -19.95 5.78 11.74
C SER A 354 -19.43 5.90 13.17
N GLN A 355 -20.20 5.50 14.19
CA GLN A 355 -19.73 5.45 15.59
C GLN A 355 -18.56 4.47 15.82
N ARG A 356 -18.33 3.53 14.90
CA ARG A 356 -17.18 2.61 14.89
C ARG A 356 -16.03 3.08 13.99
N LEU A 357 -16.09 4.32 13.49
CA LEU A 357 -15.02 4.95 12.73
C LEU A 357 -14.36 6.01 13.59
N PHE A 358 -13.07 5.82 13.88
CA PHE A 358 -12.23 6.81 14.50
C PHE A 358 -11.22 7.36 13.49
N VAL A 359 -10.92 8.66 13.59
CA VAL A 359 -9.90 9.28 12.75
C VAL A 359 -8.95 10.09 13.62
N ALA A 360 -7.65 9.79 13.54
CA ALA A 360 -6.59 10.58 14.13
C ALA A 360 -5.99 11.50 13.05
N SER A 361 -6.15 12.80 13.24
CA SER A 361 -5.77 13.84 12.28
C SER A 361 -4.86 14.90 12.92
N PRO A 362 -4.27 15.81 12.12
CA PRO A 362 -3.61 16.99 12.67
C PRO A 362 -4.49 17.85 13.58
N LYS A 363 -5.82 17.85 13.35
CA LYS A 363 -6.77 18.69 14.07
C LYS A 363 -7.30 18.06 15.36
N GLY A 364 -7.04 16.78 15.60
CA GLY A 364 -7.57 16.04 16.76
C GLY A 364 -8.17 14.69 16.37
N ILE A 365 -9.01 14.17 17.25
CA ILE A 365 -9.66 12.85 17.10
C ILE A 365 -11.11 13.06 16.63
N TYR A 366 -11.57 12.24 15.70
CA TYR A 366 -12.98 12.15 15.31
C TYR A 366 -13.55 10.78 15.69
N GLN A 367 -14.83 10.74 16.06
CA GLN A 367 -15.64 9.52 16.14
C GLN A 367 -16.90 9.70 15.29
N GLY A 368 -16.98 9.00 14.15
CA GLY A 368 -18.02 9.26 13.16
C GLY A 368 -18.04 10.73 12.77
N SER A 369 -19.22 11.36 12.87
CA SER A 369 -19.39 12.80 12.61
C SER A 369 -19.04 13.71 13.78
N ILE A 370 -18.62 13.17 14.92
CA ILE A 370 -18.24 13.94 16.13
C ILE A 370 -16.75 14.27 16.08
N GLY A 371 -16.41 15.53 16.37
CA GLY A 371 -15.03 16.01 16.42
C GLY A 371 -14.75 17.17 15.44
N PRO A 372 -13.49 17.65 15.36
CA PRO A 372 -12.34 17.12 16.08
C PRO A 372 -12.43 17.41 17.58
N VAL A 373 -12.16 16.40 18.40
CA VAL A 373 -11.96 16.56 19.85
C VAL A 373 -10.47 16.64 20.17
N PHE A 374 -10.13 17.36 21.23
CA PHE A 374 -8.75 17.73 21.61
C PHE A 374 -7.97 18.45 20.49
N PRO A 375 -8.51 19.55 19.91
CA PRO A 375 -7.76 20.39 19.01
C PRO A 375 -6.55 20.99 19.74
N ILE A 376 -5.47 21.21 19.02
CA ILE A 376 -4.30 21.90 19.58
C ILE A 376 -4.37 23.38 19.23
N GLU A 377 -4.04 24.24 20.17
CA GLU A 377 -3.95 25.69 19.96
C GLU A 377 -2.63 26.09 19.30
N GLU A 378 -1.53 25.40 19.64
CA GLU A 378 -0.19 25.60 19.06
C GLU A 378 0.49 24.25 18.79
N GLY A 379 1.27 24.17 17.70
CA GLY A 379 1.98 22.95 17.26
C GLY A 379 1.29 22.22 16.09
N LYS A 380 1.68 20.96 15.85
CA LYS A 380 1.01 20.06 14.89
C LYS A 380 0.95 18.66 15.49
N ARG A 381 -0.20 17.98 15.39
CA ARG A 381 -0.29 16.55 15.63
C ARG A 381 0.13 15.82 14.36
N ASP A 382 1.20 15.03 14.43
CA ASP A 382 1.76 14.28 13.30
C ASP A 382 1.24 12.84 13.27
N TRP A 383 0.20 12.51 14.02
CA TRP A 383 -0.36 11.15 14.15
C TRP A 383 -0.70 10.48 12.82
N TRP A 384 -1.03 11.27 11.81
CA TRP A 384 -1.30 10.78 10.46
C TRP A 384 -0.06 10.25 9.73
N THR A 385 1.12 10.72 10.13
CA THR A 385 2.40 10.25 9.61
C THR A 385 2.72 8.87 10.19
N PHE A 386 3.56 8.12 9.47
CA PHE A 386 3.96 6.80 9.93
C PHE A 386 4.72 6.84 11.26
N ASP A 387 5.61 7.82 11.43
CA ASP A 387 6.34 8.04 12.68
C ASP A 387 5.44 8.50 13.83
N GLY A 388 4.45 9.34 13.55
CA GLY A 388 3.47 9.78 14.53
C GLY A 388 2.59 8.62 14.99
N ALA A 389 2.10 7.80 14.07
CA ALA A 389 1.34 6.60 14.38
C ALA A 389 2.17 5.60 15.21
N ALA A 390 3.44 5.36 14.85
CA ALA A 390 4.35 4.53 15.63
C ALA A 390 4.58 5.10 17.05
N THR A 391 4.71 6.42 17.16
CA THR A 391 4.90 7.08 18.47
C THR A 391 3.66 6.95 19.35
N LEU A 392 2.46 7.10 18.75
CA LEU A 392 1.18 6.93 19.44
C LEU A 392 0.99 5.49 19.94
N LEU A 393 1.37 4.49 19.14
CA LEU A 393 1.35 3.08 19.55
C LEU A 393 2.30 2.77 20.71
N ALA A 394 3.49 3.39 20.69
CA ALA A 394 4.53 3.14 21.68
C ALA A 394 4.26 3.86 23.01
N SER A 395 3.71 5.08 22.95
CA SER A 395 3.63 6.00 24.10
C SER A 395 2.21 6.25 24.60
N GLY A 396 1.17 5.81 23.87
CA GLY A 396 -0.22 6.12 24.16
C GLY A 396 -0.61 7.54 23.75
N LEU A 397 -1.78 7.98 24.21
CA LEU A 397 -2.26 9.34 23.94
C LEU A 397 -1.34 10.41 24.55
N PRO A 398 -1.17 11.58 23.92
CA PRO A 398 -0.41 12.69 24.48
C PRO A 398 -0.91 13.17 25.85
N LYS A 399 0.00 13.74 26.64
CA LYS A 399 -0.26 14.13 28.03
C LYS A 399 -1.43 15.10 28.19
N ASP A 400 -1.60 16.04 27.28
CA ASP A 400 -2.73 16.98 27.28
C ASP A 400 -4.09 16.27 27.21
N ILE A 401 -4.17 15.15 26.48
CA ILE A 401 -5.37 14.33 26.39
C ILE A 401 -5.52 13.46 27.64
N GLN A 402 -4.42 12.86 28.12
CA GLN A 402 -4.42 12.06 29.35
C GLN A 402 -4.88 12.90 30.56
N ASP A 403 -4.39 14.13 30.68
CA ASP A 403 -4.77 15.07 31.74
C ASP A 403 -6.24 15.49 31.63
N ALA A 404 -6.82 15.51 30.42
CA ALA A 404 -8.23 15.82 30.19
C ALA A 404 -9.18 14.61 30.37
N MET A 405 -8.64 13.39 30.34
CA MET A 405 -9.35 12.14 30.64
C MET A 405 -9.42 11.84 32.14
N ALA A 406 -8.46 12.37 32.93
CA ALA A 406 -8.38 12.23 34.39
C ALA A 406 -9.36 13.15 35.12
#